data_AF-A0A0K6FWW6-F1
#
_entry.id   AF-A0A0K6FWW6-F1
#
_cell.length_a   1.000
_cell.length_b   1.000
_cell.length_c   1.000
_cell.angle_alpha   90.00
_cell.angle_beta   90.00
_cell.angle_gamma   90.00
#
_symmetry.space_group_name_H-M   'P 1'
#
loop_
_entity.id
_entity.type
_entity.pdbx_description
1 polymer ?
#
loop_
_entity_poly.entity_id
_entity_poly.type
_entity_poly.pdbx_seq_one_letter_code
_entity_poly.pdbx_strand_id
1 'polypeptide(L)'
;MVVFRPARSEVIVGKVKSSTEDGIRVTLGFFDDIYIPRDYLPIPSAFDHNEQAFFWLPPHHWTSDEPPSTTQLLDTDITTRLYLDRNEVIRLRVERDEFYDNEPGPRKADGGQPNQEERVEDDADRKAPYTITASVHGDGLGALAWWENTEQDIMEE
;
A
#
# COMPACT_ATOMS: atom_id res chain seq x y z
N MET A 1 25.14 10.26 -13.73
CA MET A 1 23.66 10.14 -13.83
C MET A 1 23.18 9.52 -12.53
N VAL A 2 22.12 10.05 -11.93
CA VAL A 2 21.53 9.53 -10.68
C VAL A 2 20.25 8.79 -11.05
N VAL A 3 20.03 7.61 -10.47
CA VAL A 3 18.86 6.74 -10.74
C VAL A 3 18.23 6.36 -9.40
N PHE A 4 16.91 6.45 -9.32
CA PHE A 4 16.14 5.92 -8.19
C PHE A 4 15.85 4.44 -8.44
N ARG A 5 16.48 3.57 -7.63
CA ARG A 5 16.24 2.13 -7.62
C ARG A 5 16.54 1.61 -6.22
N PRO A 6 15.56 1.64 -5.30
CA PRO A 6 15.80 1.23 -3.93
C PRO A 6 16.08 -0.27 -3.84
N ALA A 7 16.90 -0.65 -2.87
CA ALA A 7 17.28 -2.04 -2.65
C ALA A 7 16.18 -2.80 -1.91
N ARG A 8 16.15 -4.13 -2.10
CA ARG A 8 15.32 -5.01 -1.27
C ARG A 8 15.68 -4.81 0.21
N SER A 9 14.65 -4.75 1.06
CA SER A 9 14.72 -4.46 2.48
C SER A 9 15.12 -3.02 2.85
N GLU A 10 15.31 -2.12 1.87
CA GLU A 10 15.50 -0.70 2.15
C GLU A 10 14.24 -0.12 2.78
N VAL A 11 14.42 0.73 3.79
CA VAL A 11 13.33 1.41 4.47
C VAL A 11 13.22 2.83 3.94
N ILE A 12 12.02 3.20 3.50
CA ILE A 12 11.72 4.48 2.88
C ILE A 12 10.54 5.11 3.61
N VAL A 13 10.49 6.44 3.63
CA VAL A 13 9.35 7.20 4.13
C VAL A 13 8.59 7.79 2.95
N GLY A 14 7.29 7.49 2.88
CA GLY A 14 6.39 7.97 1.84
C GLY A 14 5.06 8.45 2.41
N LYS A 15 4.14 8.82 1.53
CA LYS A 15 2.77 9.21 1.92
C LYS A 15 1.74 8.30 1.29
N VAL A 16 0.69 7.97 2.02
CA VAL A 16 -0.47 7.26 1.46
C VAL A 16 -1.10 8.11 0.37
N LYS A 17 -1.11 7.62 -0.86
CA LYS A 17 -1.75 8.28 -2.01
C LYS A 17 -3.24 7.92 -2.08
N SER A 18 -3.54 6.64 -1.93
CA SER A 18 -4.90 6.08 -1.94
C SER A 18 -4.91 4.70 -1.29
N SER A 19 -6.06 4.28 -0.79
CA SER A 19 -6.29 2.93 -0.25
C SER A 19 -7.48 2.29 -0.97
N THR A 20 -7.40 0.98 -1.22
CA THR A 20 -8.49 0.14 -1.75
C THR A 20 -8.54 -1.15 -0.94
N GLU A 21 -9.53 -2.02 -1.17
CA GLU A 21 -9.60 -3.33 -0.49
C GLU A 21 -8.40 -4.24 -0.78
N ASP A 22 -7.74 -4.04 -1.92
CA ASP A 22 -6.59 -4.84 -2.36
C ASP A 22 -5.27 -4.38 -1.71
N GLY A 23 -5.18 -3.12 -1.27
CA GLY A 23 -3.96 -2.57 -0.68
C GLY A 23 -3.88 -1.06 -0.69
N ILE A 24 -2.66 -0.55 -0.47
CA ILE A 24 -2.36 0.87 -0.34
C ILE A 24 -1.38 1.29 -1.43
N ARG A 25 -1.67 2.40 -2.10
CA ARG A 25 -0.74 3.07 -3.01
C ARG A 25 0.00 4.17 -2.27
N VAL A 26 1.31 4.25 -2.47
CA VAL A 26 2.19 5.21 -1.78
C VAL A 26 2.86 6.12 -2.80
N THR A 27 3.04 7.39 -2.42
CA THR A 27 3.80 8.38 -3.20
C THR A 27 5.01 8.87 -2.43
N LEU A 28 6.13 9.07 -3.14
CA LEU A 28 7.30 9.81 -2.68
C LEU A 28 7.32 11.26 -3.20
N GLY A 29 6.25 11.70 -3.84
CA GLY A 29 6.14 12.99 -4.54
C GLY A 29 6.69 12.97 -5.96
N PHE A 30 7.82 12.27 -6.21
CA PHE A 30 8.40 12.10 -7.54
C PHE A 30 8.15 10.71 -8.15
N PHE A 31 7.68 9.75 -7.34
CA PHE A 31 7.42 8.36 -7.75
C PHE A 31 6.17 7.84 -7.03
N ASP A 32 5.24 7.27 -7.80
CA ASP A 32 3.87 6.95 -7.34
C ASP A 32 3.49 5.47 -7.51
N ASP A 33 4.33 4.67 -8.16
CA ASP A 33 4.06 3.26 -8.46
C ASP A 33 4.62 2.35 -7.37
N ILE A 34 4.32 2.70 -6.11
CA ILE A 34 4.61 1.92 -4.92
C ILE A 34 3.29 1.35 -4.37
N TYR A 35 3.25 0.04 -4.20
CA TYR A 35 2.06 -0.69 -3.76
C TYR A 35 2.38 -1.53 -2.52
N ILE A 36 1.49 -1.47 -1.54
CA ILE A 36 1.48 -2.34 -0.36
C ILE A 36 0.23 -3.21 -0.44
N PRO A 37 0.34 -4.46 -0.91
CA PRO A 37 -0.76 -5.42 -0.89
C PRO A 37 -1.27 -5.67 0.52
N ARG A 38 -2.54 -6.08 0.64
CA ARG A 38 -3.17 -6.43 1.92
C ARG A 38 -2.34 -7.42 2.76
N ASP A 39 -1.75 -8.43 2.13
CA ASP A 39 -0.93 -9.44 2.81
C ASP A 39 0.35 -8.89 3.46
N TYR A 40 0.75 -7.67 3.10
CA TYR A 40 1.94 -6.99 3.61
C TYR A 40 1.61 -5.87 4.61
N LEU A 41 0.35 -5.77 5.04
CA LEU A 41 -0.09 -4.92 6.13
C LEU A 41 0.15 -5.57 7.51
N PRO A 42 0.19 -4.76 8.59
CA PRO A 42 0.20 -5.26 9.96
C PRO A 42 -0.94 -6.24 10.24
N ILE A 43 -0.71 -7.21 11.11
CA ILE A 43 -1.74 -8.14 11.58
C ILE A 43 -2.02 -7.84 13.05
N PRO A 44 -3.30 -7.76 13.48
CA PRO A 44 -4.51 -7.82 12.66
C PRO A 44 -4.89 -6.47 12.04
N SER A 45 -5.24 -6.47 10.75
CA SER A 45 -5.75 -5.28 10.04
C SER A 45 -6.97 -5.59 9.18
N ALA A 46 -7.80 -4.57 8.96
CA ALA A 46 -8.97 -4.64 8.10
C ALA A 46 -9.17 -3.34 7.32
N PHE A 47 -9.84 -3.42 6.18
CA PHE A 47 -10.26 -2.25 5.40
C PHE A 47 -11.62 -1.78 5.91
N ASP A 48 -11.73 -0.51 6.24
CA ASP A 48 -12.99 0.14 6.64
C ASP A 48 -13.57 0.89 5.44
N HIS A 49 -14.72 0.43 4.93
CA HIS A 49 -15.39 1.04 3.78
C HIS A 49 -15.90 2.46 4.06
N ASN A 50 -16.18 2.82 5.31
CA ASN A 50 -16.67 4.15 5.63
C ASN A 50 -15.54 5.17 5.58
N GLU A 51 -14.36 4.80 6.12
CA GLU A 51 -13.16 5.66 6.12
C GLU A 51 -12.34 5.53 4.82
N GLN A 52 -12.61 4.51 3.99
CA GLN A 52 -11.83 4.18 2.80
C GLN A 52 -10.34 4.01 3.10
N ALA A 53 -10.03 3.36 4.22
CA ALA A 53 -8.67 3.20 4.74
C ALA A 53 -8.50 1.85 5.45
N PHE A 54 -7.27 1.34 5.47
CA PHE A 54 -6.91 0.24 6.36
C PHE A 54 -6.64 0.76 7.76
N PHE A 55 -7.00 -0.02 8.76
CA PHE A 55 -6.55 0.18 10.13
C PHE A 55 -5.87 -1.07 10.67
N TRP A 56 -4.94 -0.84 11.58
CA TRP A 56 -4.34 -1.86 12.42
C TRP A 56 -4.93 -1.79 13.83
N LEU A 57 -5.17 -2.94 14.44
CA LEU A 57 -5.54 -3.04 15.84
C LEU A 57 -4.35 -3.57 16.66
N PRO A 58 -3.78 -2.75 17.56
CA PRO A 58 -2.64 -3.17 18.39
C PRO A 58 -2.95 -4.41 19.24
N PRO A 59 -1.96 -5.30 19.48
CA PRO A 59 -2.16 -6.55 20.21
C PRO A 59 -2.81 -6.40 21.59
N HIS A 60 -2.59 -5.28 22.28
CA HIS A 60 -3.15 -5.03 23.62
C HIS A 60 -4.67 -4.87 23.64
N HIS A 61 -5.30 -4.70 22.47
CA HIS A 61 -6.74 -4.52 22.32
C HIS A 61 -7.46 -5.82 21.92
N TRP A 62 -6.72 -6.95 21.81
CA TRP A 62 -7.30 -8.25 21.52
C TRP A 62 -6.67 -9.33 22.40
N THR A 63 -7.50 -10.02 23.19
CA THR A 63 -7.06 -11.03 24.16
C THR A 63 -7.40 -12.46 23.77
N SER A 64 -8.00 -12.70 22.59
CA SER A 64 -8.35 -14.06 22.17
C SER A 64 -7.19 -14.73 21.42
N ASP A 65 -7.01 -16.02 21.66
CA ASP A 65 -5.93 -16.82 21.04
C ASP A 65 -6.09 -17.02 19.51
N GLU A 66 -7.29 -16.78 18.97
CA GLU A 66 -7.59 -16.85 17.53
C GLU A 66 -7.50 -15.44 16.90
N PRO A 67 -6.90 -15.30 15.70
CA PRO A 67 -6.91 -14.02 14.99
C PRO A 67 -8.35 -13.58 14.69
N PRO A 68 -8.70 -12.32 14.98
CA PRO A 68 -10.06 -11.84 14.77
C PRO A 68 -10.41 -11.85 13.27
N SER A 69 -11.62 -12.31 12.96
CA SER A 69 -12.17 -12.19 11.61
C SER A 69 -12.36 -10.72 11.22
N THR A 70 -12.43 -10.43 9.91
CA THR A 70 -12.70 -9.06 9.41
C THR A 70 -13.94 -8.44 10.07
N THR A 71 -15.03 -9.18 10.25
CA THR A 71 -16.25 -8.65 10.88
C THR A 71 -15.99 -8.25 12.33
N GLN A 72 -15.30 -9.09 13.10
CA GLN A 72 -14.96 -8.78 14.49
C GLN A 72 -14.03 -7.56 14.59
N LEU A 73 -13.09 -7.40 13.66
CA LEU A 73 -12.26 -6.20 13.58
C LEU A 73 -13.09 -4.94 13.32
N LEU A 74 -14.08 -5.02 12.44
CA LEU A 74 -14.96 -3.88 12.11
C LEU A 74 -15.97 -3.55 13.22
N ASP A 75 -16.16 -4.41 14.21
CA ASP A 75 -17.01 -4.16 15.38
C ASP A 75 -16.23 -3.55 16.57
N THR A 76 -14.90 -3.45 16.48
CA THR A 76 -14.06 -2.85 17.55
C THR A 76 -14.34 -1.35 17.74
N ASP A 77 -13.97 -0.79 18.89
CA ASP A 77 -14.10 0.65 19.11
C ASP A 77 -13.16 1.42 18.16
N ILE A 78 -13.70 2.40 17.43
CA ILE A 78 -12.95 3.23 16.47
C ILE A 78 -11.75 3.94 17.10
N THR A 79 -11.84 4.30 18.39
CA THR A 79 -10.75 4.98 19.12
C THR A 79 -9.51 4.11 19.31
N THR A 80 -9.67 2.80 19.14
CA THR A 80 -8.61 1.80 19.29
C THR A 80 -7.94 1.44 17.97
N ARG A 81 -8.50 1.91 16.85
CA ARG A 81 -8.06 1.60 15.49
C ARG A 81 -7.01 2.60 15.06
N LEU A 82 -5.87 2.09 14.61
CA LEU A 82 -4.79 2.91 14.07
C LEU A 82 -4.87 2.92 12.54
N TYR A 83 -5.43 3.99 11.98
CA TYR A 83 -5.68 4.13 10.54
C TYR A 83 -4.42 4.50 9.74
N LEU A 84 -4.42 4.10 8.47
CA LEU A 84 -3.48 4.48 7.43
C LEU A 84 -4.20 5.42 6.44
N ASP A 85 -4.44 6.65 6.88
CA ASP A 85 -5.25 7.61 6.15
C ASP A 85 -4.56 8.21 4.91
N ARG A 86 -5.34 8.81 4.02
CA ARG A 86 -4.80 9.52 2.87
C ARG A 86 -3.91 10.68 3.31
N ASN A 87 -2.75 10.79 2.67
CA ASN A 87 -1.66 11.72 2.96
C ASN A 87 -0.88 11.44 4.25
N GLU A 88 -1.23 10.38 4.99
CA GLU A 88 -0.49 9.97 6.17
C GLU A 88 0.95 9.60 5.81
N VAL A 89 1.90 10.01 6.65
CA VAL A 89 3.32 9.73 6.45
C VAL A 89 3.61 8.36 7.02
N ILE A 90 4.09 7.45 6.18
CA ILE A 90 4.32 6.06 6.54
C ILE A 90 5.76 5.64 6.26
N ARG A 91 6.31 4.80 7.14
CA ARG A 91 7.57 4.10 6.95
C ARG A 91 7.29 2.73 6.37
N LEU A 92 7.86 2.45 5.21
CA LEU A 92 7.65 1.20 4.46
C LEU A 92 9.00 0.53 4.15
N ARG A 93 8.97 -0.79 4.08
CA ARG A 93 10.13 -1.59 3.66
C ARG A 93 9.91 -2.09 2.24
N VAL A 94 10.90 -1.91 1.38
CA VAL A 94 10.86 -2.41 0.00
C VAL A 94 10.97 -3.93 0.01
N GLU A 95 10.00 -4.62 -0.59
CA GLU A 95 10.03 -6.09 -0.70
C GLU A 95 10.61 -6.53 -2.04
N ARG A 96 10.23 -5.86 -3.13
CA ARG A 96 10.76 -6.10 -4.48
C ARG A 96 10.48 -4.93 -5.43
N ASP A 97 11.29 -4.83 -6.48
CA ASP A 97 11.10 -3.95 -7.63
C ASP A 97 10.91 -4.76 -8.92
N GLU A 98 10.03 -4.31 -9.80
CA GLU A 98 9.66 -5.01 -11.02
C GLU A 98 9.66 -4.05 -12.22
N PHE A 99 10.26 -4.47 -13.33
CA PHE A 99 10.28 -3.73 -14.59
C PHE A 99 9.42 -4.45 -15.62
N TYR A 100 8.56 -3.69 -16.29
CA TYR A 100 7.67 -4.17 -17.34
C TYR A 100 8.07 -3.50 -18.65
N ASP A 101 8.52 -4.30 -19.62
CA ASP A 101 8.79 -3.80 -20.96
C ASP A 101 7.46 -3.64 -21.70
N ASN A 102 7.01 -2.40 -21.77
CA ASN A 102 5.80 -2.02 -22.47
C ASN A 102 6.12 -1.85 -23.95
N GLU A 103 6.55 -2.92 -24.63
CA GLU A 103 6.71 -2.89 -26.08
C GLU A 103 5.38 -2.39 -26.70
N PRO A 104 5.40 -1.31 -27.50
CA PRO A 104 4.23 -0.94 -28.26
C PRO A 104 3.95 -2.10 -29.22
N GLY A 105 2.92 -2.88 -28.91
CA GLY A 105 2.48 -3.98 -29.75
C GLY A 105 2.35 -3.52 -31.20
N PRO A 106 2.57 -4.40 -32.19
CA PRO A 106 2.52 -4.03 -33.59
C PRO A 106 1.19 -3.34 -33.89
N ARG A 107 1.26 -2.07 -34.31
CA ARG A 107 0.10 -1.39 -34.92
C ARG A 107 -0.34 -2.29 -36.07
N LYS A 108 -1.55 -2.83 -36.03
CA LYS A 108 -2.11 -3.56 -37.17
C LYS A 108 -2.02 -2.61 -38.36
N ALA A 109 -1.18 -2.94 -39.34
CA ALA A 109 -1.06 -2.17 -40.56
C ALA A 109 -2.45 -2.12 -41.22
N ASP A 110 -2.91 -0.90 -41.47
CA ASP A 110 -4.22 -0.61 -42.04
C ASP A 110 -4.41 -1.37 -43.37
N GLY A 111 -5.16 -2.46 -43.28
CA GLY A 111 -5.43 -3.40 -44.34
C GLY A 111 -6.92 -3.70 -44.39
N GLY A 112 -7.73 -2.65 -44.62
CA GLY A 112 -9.07 -2.73 -45.21
C GLY A 112 -10.14 -3.51 -44.43
N GLN A 113 -10.86 -2.82 -43.54
CA GLN A 113 -12.28 -3.07 -43.23
C GLN A 113 -12.87 -1.91 -42.39
N PRO A 114 -13.87 -1.15 -42.87
CA PRO A 114 -14.42 0.00 -42.17
C PRO A 114 -15.54 -0.43 -41.21
N ASN A 115 -15.23 -1.24 -40.20
CA ASN A 115 -16.12 -1.54 -39.05
C ASN A 115 -15.44 -2.45 -37.98
N GLN A 116 -14.23 -2.12 -37.57
CA GLN A 116 -13.71 -2.65 -36.30
C GLN A 116 -13.54 -1.47 -35.37
N GLU A 117 -14.42 -1.41 -34.37
CA GLU A 117 -14.28 -0.58 -33.18
C GLU A 117 -12.80 -0.58 -32.78
N GLU A 118 -12.17 0.59 -32.79
CA GLU A 118 -10.91 0.82 -32.11
C GLU A 118 -11.08 0.28 -30.69
N ARG A 119 -10.59 -0.94 -30.44
CA ARG A 119 -10.24 -1.31 -29.09
C ARG A 119 -9.08 -0.39 -28.75
N VAL A 120 -9.43 0.75 -28.18
CA VAL A 120 -8.62 1.43 -27.18
C VAL A 120 -8.30 0.29 -26.21
N GLU A 121 -7.14 -0.33 -26.36
CA GLU A 121 -6.59 -1.15 -25.27
C GLU A 121 -6.48 -0.16 -24.13
N ASP A 122 -7.41 -0.31 -23.18
CA ASP A 122 -7.63 0.62 -22.10
C ASP A 122 -6.27 0.89 -21.46
N ASP A 123 -5.84 2.16 -21.42
CA ASP A 123 -4.56 2.56 -20.81
C ASP A 123 -4.45 2.01 -19.36
N ALA A 124 -5.60 1.66 -18.76
CA ALA A 124 -5.76 0.98 -17.48
C ALA A 124 -5.13 -0.43 -17.39
N ASP A 125 -5.00 -1.18 -18.49
CA ASP A 125 -4.40 -2.53 -18.48
C ASP A 125 -2.87 -2.50 -18.66
N ARG A 126 -2.30 -1.34 -19.01
CA ARG A 126 -0.85 -1.21 -19.24
C ARG A 126 -0.13 -1.00 -17.91
N LYS A 127 0.50 -2.06 -17.39
CA LYS A 127 1.24 -2.00 -16.13
C LYS A 127 2.36 -0.95 -16.18
N ALA A 128 2.53 -0.19 -15.10
CA ALA A 128 3.58 0.82 -15.01
C ALA A 128 4.96 0.19 -15.29
N PRO A 129 5.83 0.83 -16.10
CA PRO A 129 7.09 0.23 -16.55
C PRO A 129 8.08 -0.04 -15.41
N TYR A 130 7.92 0.66 -14.28
CA TYR A 130 8.64 0.37 -13.04
C TYR A 130 7.67 0.41 -11.87
N THR A 131 7.60 -0.67 -11.10
CA THR A 131 6.72 -0.81 -9.95
C THR A 131 7.49 -1.32 -8.74
N ILE A 132 7.17 -0.81 -7.56
CA ILE A 132 7.74 -1.26 -6.29
C ILE A 132 6.64 -1.89 -5.45
N THR A 133 6.87 -3.10 -4.95
CA THR A 133 6.05 -3.70 -3.91
C THR A 133 6.73 -3.50 -2.56
N ALA A 134 5.98 -3.00 -1.59
CA ALA A 134 6.47 -2.70 -0.26
C ALA A 134 5.59 -3.34 0.82
N SER A 135 6.10 -3.32 2.05
CA SER A 135 5.41 -3.79 3.24
C SER A 135 5.45 -2.76 4.36
N VAL A 136 4.45 -2.84 5.24
CA VAL A 136 4.38 -2.05 6.47
C VAL A 136 4.14 -2.95 7.69
N HIS A 137 4.38 -4.25 7.58
CA HIS A 137 4.35 -5.19 8.70
C HIS A 137 5.72 -5.24 9.40
N GLY A 138 5.74 -5.07 10.72
CA GLY A 138 6.93 -5.15 11.55
C GLY A 138 7.16 -3.89 12.38
N ASP A 139 8.01 -4.02 13.40
CA ASP A 139 8.25 -2.97 14.38
C ASP A 139 8.83 -1.71 13.73
N GLY A 140 8.26 -0.55 14.08
CA GLY A 140 8.67 0.74 13.56
C GLY A 140 8.23 1.03 12.11
N LEU A 141 7.45 0.15 11.46
CA LEU A 141 6.85 0.40 10.14
C LEU A 141 5.39 0.91 10.27
N GLY A 142 4.79 1.34 9.17
CA GLY A 142 3.45 1.93 9.17
C GLY A 142 3.47 3.43 9.43
N ALA A 143 2.40 4.00 9.97
CA ALA A 143 2.33 5.45 10.18
C ALA A 143 3.36 5.89 11.22
N LEU A 144 4.02 7.02 10.98
CA LEU A 144 5.01 7.55 11.92
C LEU A 144 4.36 7.88 13.27
N ALA A 145 3.13 8.38 13.25
CA ALA A 145 2.35 8.72 14.44
C ALA A 145 2.09 7.53 15.38
N TRP A 146 2.14 6.28 14.90
CA TRP A 146 1.98 5.09 15.74
C TRP A 146 3.10 4.94 16.77
N TRP A 147 4.26 5.55 16.51
CA TRP A 147 5.49 5.36 17.27
C TRP A 147 5.95 6.61 18.02
N GLU A 148 5.31 7.78 17.81
CA GLU A 148 5.76 9.06 18.38
C GLU A 148 5.58 9.14 19.91
N ASN A 149 4.66 8.37 20.49
CA ASN A 149 4.42 8.35 21.94
C ASN A 149 5.14 7.23 22.67
N THR A 150 5.68 6.24 21.95
CA THR A 150 6.37 5.10 22.57
C THR A 150 7.66 5.54 23.29
N GLU A 151 8.31 6.62 22.84
CA GLU A 151 9.53 7.12 23.50
C GLU A 151 9.25 7.75 24.88
N GLN A 152 8.04 8.26 25.13
CA GLN A 152 7.68 8.83 26.44
C GLN A 152 7.36 7.73 27.46
N ASP A 153 6.66 6.67 27.03
CA ASP A 153 6.35 5.52 27.89
C ASP A 153 7.60 4.74 28.32
N ILE A 154 8.64 4.67 27.49
CA ILE A 154 9.92 3.98 27.82
C ILE A 154 10.77 4.79 28.82
N MET A 155 10.59 6.11 28.94
CA MET A 155 11.33 6.93 29.89
C MET A 155 10.64 7.05 31.26
N GLU A 156 9.38 6.60 31.37
CA GLU A 156 8.60 6.64 32.61
C GLU A 156 8.58 5.31 33.39
N GLU A 157 9.28 4.27 32.91
CA GLU A 157 9.50 2.97 33.59
C GLU A 157 10.93 2.84 34.15
#